data_AF-A0A150TZS7-F1
#
_entry.id   AF-A0A150TZS7-F1
#
_cell.length_a   1.000
_cell.length_b   1.000
_cell.length_c   1.000
_cell.angle_alpha   90.00
_cell.angle_beta   90.00
_cell.angle_gamma   90.00
#
_symmetry.space_group_name_H-M   'P 1'
#
loop_
_entity.id
_entity.type
_entity.pdbx_description
1 polymer ?
#
loop_
_entity_poly.entity_id
_entity_poly.type
_entity_poly.pdbx_seq_one_letter_code
_entity_poly.pdbx_strand_id
1 'polypeptide(L)'
;MSTSACSVNARRVGARRRALCDDEAIGGVAGTLASHADTVLAGMSVRQAKLCRAVFERLVTPERTRAIASLREIRELPGEPDEIEGVVLVLSDARLLAVETGRDDAGSRVEIVHESLIERWPTLQRWLDENQKDAAFLDKLRVAARQWESSGCADDTLWRGKIAQEARRFRDRYYYQGQLPEREQRYLDAVLRLSSQAKRRRRTLIAGTMTGLALLVAMAALGIIKVVRQNQVITAQLEEIRQTEYNLEQALANERAAREAAERARRTTEDQRRLAEVLQKEAEEARYRAESAAEQARKAARDARAARDMARASESGARDAEARASAEERRAKEAAEHERRSREALEQLIQRSVGNIREDLR
;
A
#
# COMPACT_ATOMS: atom_id res chain seq x y z
N MET A 1 -7.84 -50.01 -34.26
CA MET A 1 -7.28 -49.49 -33.00
C MET A 1 -6.21 -48.48 -33.35
N SER A 2 -6.32 -47.26 -32.81
CA SER A 2 -5.23 -46.29 -32.58
C SER A 2 -4.43 -45.78 -33.78
N THR A 3 -4.02 -44.53 -33.92
CA THR A 3 -4.29 -43.20 -33.33
C THR A 3 -3.42 -42.28 -34.18
N SER A 4 -3.92 -41.16 -34.68
CA SER A 4 -3.03 -40.03 -34.96
C SER A 4 -3.80 -38.73 -34.98
N ALA A 5 -3.25 -37.80 -34.21
CA ALA A 5 -3.78 -36.50 -33.88
C ALA A 5 -3.72 -35.55 -35.09
N CYS A 6 -4.68 -34.62 -35.15
CA CYS A 6 -4.40 -33.30 -35.67
C CYS A 6 -5.26 -32.28 -34.93
N SER A 7 -4.59 -31.52 -34.06
CA SER A 7 -5.10 -30.31 -33.43
C SER A 7 -4.96 -29.17 -34.44
N VAL A 8 -6.07 -28.51 -34.81
CA VAL A 8 -6.03 -27.10 -35.24
C VAL A 8 -7.24 -26.36 -34.68
N ASN A 9 -6.88 -25.34 -33.92
CA ASN A 9 -7.66 -24.33 -33.24
C ASN A 9 -8.30 -23.36 -34.26
N ALA A 10 -9.63 -23.22 -34.26
CA ALA A 10 -10.32 -22.17 -35.02
C ALA A 10 -11.41 -21.51 -34.17
N ARG A 11 -11.22 -20.20 -34.01
CA ARG A 11 -11.95 -19.22 -33.20
C ARG A 11 -13.44 -19.10 -33.54
N ARG A 12 -14.22 -18.90 -32.47
CA ARG A 12 -15.42 -18.04 -32.32
C ARG A 12 -16.26 -17.76 -33.58
N VAL A 13 -17.40 -18.44 -33.69
CA VAL A 13 -18.65 -17.82 -34.16
C VAL A 13 -19.79 -18.32 -33.25
N GLY A 14 -20.27 -17.45 -32.37
CA GLY A 14 -21.41 -17.73 -31.52
C GLY A 14 -22.68 -17.81 -32.35
N ALA A 15 -23.11 -19.03 -32.64
CA ALA A 15 -24.40 -19.35 -33.21
C ALA A 15 -25.53 -19.01 -32.21
N ARG A 16 -26.40 -18.08 -32.60
CA ARG A 16 -27.83 -18.11 -32.22
C ARG A 16 -28.64 -18.01 -33.49
N ARG A 17 -28.75 -19.13 -34.20
CA ARG A 17 -29.76 -19.32 -35.25
C ARG A 17 -31.00 -19.91 -34.58
N ARG A 18 -32.13 -19.22 -34.82
CA ARG A 18 -33.44 -19.78 -35.17
C ARG A 18 -33.99 -20.91 -34.27
N ALA A 19 -34.96 -20.52 -33.45
CA ALA A 19 -36.12 -21.37 -33.19
C ALA A 19 -37.34 -20.47 -33.41
N LEU A 20 -37.95 -20.57 -34.59
CA LEU A 20 -39.28 -20.07 -34.98
C LEU A 20 -39.44 -20.41 -36.47
N CYS A 21 -39.59 -21.70 -36.77
CA CYS A 21 -40.07 -22.19 -38.05
C CYS A 21 -40.62 -23.60 -37.80
N ASP A 22 -41.85 -23.64 -37.29
CA ASP A 22 -42.78 -24.74 -37.47
C ASP A 22 -44.16 -24.10 -37.69
N ASP A 23 -44.37 -23.61 -38.92
CA ASP A 23 -45.68 -23.14 -39.41
C ASP A 23 -45.78 -23.33 -40.94
N GLU A 24 -45.17 -24.39 -41.47
CA GLU A 24 -44.94 -24.52 -42.91
C GLU A 24 -45.75 -25.61 -43.62
N ALA A 25 -46.85 -26.10 -43.04
CA ALA A 25 -47.68 -27.10 -43.73
C ALA A 25 -49.15 -26.72 -43.99
N ILE A 26 -49.73 -25.71 -43.32
CA ILE A 26 -51.14 -25.29 -43.58
C ILE A 26 -51.31 -23.75 -43.62
N GLY A 27 -50.29 -22.94 -43.29
CA GLY A 27 -50.42 -21.49 -43.05
C GLY A 27 -49.98 -20.52 -44.16
N GLY A 28 -49.46 -20.99 -45.30
CA GLY A 28 -48.72 -20.16 -46.25
C GLY A 28 -49.47 -18.93 -46.83
N VAL A 29 -50.77 -19.03 -47.08
CA VAL A 29 -51.57 -17.92 -47.65
C VAL A 29 -52.06 -16.94 -46.58
N ALA A 30 -52.25 -17.40 -45.34
CA ALA A 30 -52.72 -16.53 -44.28
C ALA A 30 -51.57 -15.86 -43.49
N GLY A 31 -50.42 -16.53 -43.37
CA GLY A 31 -49.20 -15.91 -42.82
C GLY A 31 -48.66 -14.80 -43.72
N THR A 32 -48.79 -14.96 -45.04
CA THR A 32 -48.43 -13.91 -46.01
C THR A 32 -49.37 -12.72 -45.93
N LEU A 33 -50.68 -12.95 -45.73
CA LEU A 33 -51.65 -11.87 -45.56
C LEU A 33 -51.47 -11.11 -44.24
N ALA A 34 -51.15 -11.81 -43.13
CA ALA A 34 -50.82 -11.16 -41.86
C ALA A 34 -49.54 -10.30 -41.97
N SER A 35 -48.50 -10.82 -42.62
CA SER A 35 -47.25 -10.08 -42.87
C SER A 35 -47.47 -8.85 -43.77
N HIS A 36 -48.34 -8.97 -44.78
CA HIS A 36 -48.76 -7.85 -45.62
C HIS A 36 -49.50 -6.78 -44.82
N ALA A 37 -50.44 -7.17 -43.94
CA ALA A 37 -51.14 -6.26 -43.05
C ALA A 37 -50.18 -5.52 -42.09
N ASP A 38 -49.19 -6.22 -41.53
CA ASP A 38 -48.15 -5.59 -40.69
C ASP A 38 -47.28 -4.61 -41.49
N THR A 39 -46.98 -4.91 -42.76
CA THR A 39 -46.20 -4.02 -43.63
C THR A 39 -46.96 -2.73 -43.94
N VAL A 40 -48.25 -2.84 -44.24
CA VAL A 40 -49.14 -1.68 -44.47
C VAL A 40 -49.23 -0.83 -43.21
N LEU A 41 -49.40 -1.45 -42.03
CA LEU A 41 -49.43 -0.76 -40.75
C LEU A 41 -48.10 -0.07 -40.44
N ALA A 42 -46.95 -0.67 -40.78
CA ALA A 42 -45.63 -0.09 -40.55
C ALA A 42 -45.38 1.17 -41.40
N GLY A 43 -46.05 1.29 -42.55
CA GLY A 43 -46.02 2.49 -43.40
C GLY A 43 -46.90 3.64 -42.89
N MET A 44 -47.77 3.40 -41.91
CA MET A 44 -48.69 4.40 -41.37
C MET A 44 -48.02 5.25 -40.26
N SER A 45 -48.42 6.51 -40.15
CA SER A 45 -48.07 7.33 -39.00
C SER A 45 -48.72 6.80 -37.71
N VAL A 46 -48.21 7.21 -36.54
CA VAL A 46 -48.76 6.79 -35.24
C VAL A 46 -50.24 7.14 -35.08
N ARG A 47 -50.70 8.24 -35.69
CA ARG A 47 -52.13 8.62 -35.71
C ARG A 47 -52.94 7.67 -36.61
N GLN A 48 -52.49 7.46 -37.85
CA GLN A 48 -53.14 6.55 -38.80
C GLN A 48 -53.20 5.10 -38.29
N ALA A 49 -52.14 4.61 -37.64
CA ALA A 49 -52.13 3.27 -37.04
C ALA A 49 -53.19 3.11 -35.94
N LYS A 50 -53.50 4.17 -35.19
CA LYS A 50 -54.58 4.15 -34.18
C LYS A 50 -55.96 4.17 -34.82
N LEU A 51 -56.16 4.97 -35.88
CA LEU A 51 -57.40 4.97 -36.65
C LEU A 51 -57.63 3.61 -37.32
N CYS A 52 -56.58 3.02 -37.89
CA CYS A 52 -56.58 1.67 -38.46
C CYS A 52 -57.05 0.64 -37.42
N ARG A 53 -56.50 0.68 -36.21
CA ARG A 53 -56.97 -0.15 -35.08
C ARG A 53 -58.47 0.06 -34.80
N ALA A 54 -58.94 1.31 -34.70
CA ALA A 54 -60.34 1.62 -34.41
C ALA A 54 -61.28 1.09 -35.52
N VAL A 55 -60.87 1.19 -36.79
CA VAL A 55 -61.61 0.65 -37.94
C VAL A 55 -61.71 -0.88 -37.86
N PHE A 56 -60.58 -1.58 -37.64
CA PHE A 56 -60.61 -3.04 -37.51
C PHE A 56 -61.40 -3.52 -36.28
N GLU A 57 -61.29 -2.85 -35.14
CA GLU A 57 -62.08 -3.17 -33.94
C GLU A 57 -63.60 -2.96 -34.18
N ARG A 58 -63.99 -2.02 -35.04
CA ARG A 58 -65.39 -1.79 -35.43
C ARG A 58 -65.93 -2.84 -36.40
N LEU A 59 -65.05 -3.41 -37.23
CA LEU A 59 -65.37 -4.40 -38.27
C LEU A 59 -65.25 -5.86 -37.79
N VAL A 60 -65.02 -6.08 -36.50
CA VAL A 60 -65.00 -7.42 -35.88
C VAL A 60 -66.01 -7.46 -34.75
N THR A 61 -66.83 -8.51 -34.71
CA THR A 61 -67.80 -8.74 -33.64
C THR A 61 -67.11 -9.17 -32.34
N PRO A 62 -67.79 -9.06 -31.18
CA PRO A 62 -67.30 -9.63 -29.93
C PRO A 62 -67.00 -11.14 -30.00
N GLU A 63 -67.72 -11.86 -30.87
CA GLU A 63 -67.54 -13.29 -31.14
C GLU A 63 -66.34 -13.59 -32.07
N ARG A 64 -65.55 -12.58 -32.44
CA ARG A 64 -64.41 -12.66 -33.36
C ARG A 64 -64.78 -13.12 -34.76
N THR A 65 -65.90 -12.61 -35.26
CA THR A 65 -66.33 -12.81 -36.65
C THR A 65 -66.35 -11.49 -37.40
N ARG A 66 -66.31 -11.53 -38.73
CA ARG A 66 -66.51 -10.37 -39.59
C ARG A 66 -67.83 -9.64 -39.28
N ALA A 67 -67.73 -8.32 -39.08
CA ALA A 67 -68.87 -7.40 -39.05
C ALA A 67 -68.88 -6.52 -40.31
N ILE A 68 -70.08 -6.08 -40.70
CA ILE A 68 -70.29 -5.11 -41.77
C ILE A 68 -70.67 -3.79 -41.12
N ALA A 69 -69.94 -2.72 -41.43
CA ALA A 69 -70.25 -1.36 -40.96
C ALA A 69 -70.51 -0.44 -42.15
N SER A 70 -71.37 0.56 -41.97
CA SER A 70 -71.54 1.61 -42.99
C SER A 70 -70.34 2.56 -42.99
N LEU A 71 -70.01 3.14 -44.15
CA LEU A 71 -68.93 4.14 -44.24
C LEU A 71 -69.19 5.34 -43.33
N ARG A 72 -70.47 5.70 -43.14
CA ARG A 72 -70.92 6.71 -42.18
C ARG A 72 -70.50 6.37 -40.74
N GLU A 73 -70.74 5.14 -40.28
CA GLU A 73 -70.34 4.71 -38.94
C GLU A 73 -68.82 4.73 -38.74
N ILE A 74 -68.06 4.43 -39.80
CA ILE A 74 -66.60 4.51 -39.76
C ILE A 74 -66.13 5.96 -39.62
N ARG A 75 -66.79 6.93 -40.28
CA ARG A 75 -66.50 8.37 -40.14
C ARG A 75 -66.85 8.93 -38.76
N GLU A 76 -67.74 8.27 -38.02
CA GLU A 76 -68.10 8.63 -36.63
C GLU A 76 -67.08 8.12 -35.59
N LEU A 77 -66.07 7.35 -36.01
CA LEU A 77 -64.98 6.92 -35.13
C LEU A 77 -64.16 8.13 -34.61
N PRO A 78 -63.50 7.99 -33.45
CA PRO A 78 -62.73 9.08 -32.87
C PRO A 78 -61.51 9.44 -33.73
N GLY A 79 -61.60 10.58 -34.43
CA GLY A 79 -60.57 11.09 -35.33
C GLY A 79 -61.09 12.23 -36.21
N GLU A 80 -60.22 12.83 -37.02
CA GLU A 80 -60.64 13.73 -38.09
C GLU A 80 -61.22 12.88 -39.24
N PRO A 81 -62.43 13.19 -39.76
CA PRO A 81 -63.07 12.40 -40.82
C PRO A 81 -62.18 12.19 -42.06
N ASP A 82 -61.41 13.21 -42.44
CA ASP A 82 -60.50 13.17 -43.58
C ASP A 82 -59.32 12.20 -43.36
N GLU A 83 -58.78 12.14 -42.14
CA GLU A 83 -57.71 11.17 -41.80
C GLU A 83 -58.27 9.74 -41.79
N ILE A 84 -59.51 9.54 -41.33
CA ILE A 84 -60.17 8.23 -41.32
C ILE A 84 -60.40 7.74 -42.75
N GLU A 85 -60.92 8.59 -43.63
CA GLU A 85 -61.15 8.24 -45.03
C GLU A 85 -59.83 7.89 -45.76
N GLY A 86 -58.76 8.64 -45.49
CA GLY A 86 -57.43 8.30 -45.99
C GLY A 86 -56.93 6.94 -45.51
N VAL A 87 -57.19 6.56 -44.26
CA VAL A 87 -56.84 5.23 -43.74
C VAL A 87 -57.69 4.14 -44.39
N VAL A 88 -58.99 4.34 -44.58
CA VAL A 88 -59.88 3.39 -45.25
C VAL A 88 -59.43 3.16 -46.70
N LEU A 89 -59.04 4.22 -47.42
CA LEU A 89 -58.52 4.12 -48.78
C LEU A 89 -57.24 3.28 -48.85
N VAL A 90 -56.26 3.57 -47.98
CA VAL A 90 -55.00 2.80 -47.91
C VAL A 90 -55.27 1.32 -47.60
N LEU A 91 -56.18 1.03 -46.67
CA LEU A 91 -56.55 -0.34 -46.32
C LEU A 91 -57.31 -1.06 -47.44
N SER A 92 -58.12 -0.34 -48.21
CA SER A 92 -58.83 -0.86 -49.39
C SER A 92 -57.86 -1.14 -50.54
N ASP A 93 -56.94 -0.22 -50.83
CA ASP A 93 -55.89 -0.39 -51.85
C ASP A 93 -54.97 -1.58 -51.54
N ALA A 94 -54.68 -1.78 -50.26
CA ALA A 94 -53.94 -2.94 -49.77
C ALA A 94 -54.74 -4.25 -49.78
N ARG A 95 -56.01 -4.23 -50.20
CA ARG A 95 -56.97 -5.36 -50.21
C ARG A 95 -57.19 -5.99 -48.83
N LEU A 96 -57.08 -5.18 -47.77
CA LEU A 96 -57.39 -5.57 -46.40
C LEU A 96 -58.86 -5.31 -46.06
N LEU A 97 -59.43 -4.25 -46.63
CA LEU A 97 -60.86 -3.92 -46.56
C LEU A 97 -61.51 -3.97 -47.95
N ALA A 98 -62.78 -4.35 -48.00
CA ALA A 98 -63.64 -4.19 -49.16
C ALA A 98 -64.64 -3.07 -48.86
N VAL A 99 -64.76 -2.13 -49.80
CA VAL A 99 -65.75 -1.05 -49.75
C VAL A 99 -66.75 -1.29 -50.87
N GLU A 100 -67.95 -1.74 -50.52
CA GLU A 100 -69.06 -1.85 -51.46
C GLU A 100 -69.75 -0.49 -51.57
N THR A 101 -69.70 0.13 -52.75
CA THR A 101 -70.32 1.44 -52.97
C THR A 101 -71.83 1.30 -53.16
N GLY A 102 -72.61 1.89 -52.25
CA GLY A 102 -74.06 1.97 -52.36
C GLY A 102 -74.52 3.15 -53.24
N ARG A 103 -75.83 3.34 -53.37
CA ARG A 103 -76.41 4.48 -54.11
C ARG A 103 -76.16 5.84 -53.41
N ASP A 104 -75.76 5.79 -52.14
CA ASP A 104 -75.49 6.90 -51.22
C ASP A 104 -74.44 6.49 -50.16
N ASP A 105 -73.85 7.47 -49.45
CA ASP A 105 -72.85 7.25 -48.39
C ASP A 105 -73.37 6.39 -47.23
N ALA A 106 -74.69 6.38 -47.00
CA ALA A 106 -75.35 5.51 -46.03
C ALA A 106 -75.50 4.06 -46.52
N GLY A 107 -75.51 3.85 -47.84
CA GLY A 107 -75.54 2.54 -48.48
C GLY A 107 -74.15 1.93 -48.71
N SER A 108 -73.07 2.71 -48.61
CA SER A 108 -71.71 2.22 -48.74
C SER A 108 -71.28 1.40 -47.51
N ARG A 109 -70.87 0.16 -47.74
CA ARG A 109 -70.53 -0.81 -46.68
C ARG A 109 -69.04 -1.12 -46.70
N VAL A 110 -68.45 -1.20 -45.52
CA VAL A 110 -67.05 -1.56 -45.30
C VAL A 110 -67.00 -2.89 -44.55
N GLU A 111 -66.17 -3.80 -45.03
CA GLU A 111 -65.99 -5.13 -44.45
C GLU A 111 -64.55 -5.65 -44.64
N ILE A 112 -64.10 -6.54 -43.76
CA ILE A 112 -62.77 -7.17 -43.88
C ILE A 112 -62.78 -8.16 -45.04
N VAL A 113 -61.79 -8.13 -45.93
CA VAL A 113 -61.79 -8.96 -47.16
C VAL A 113 -61.69 -10.46 -46.85
N HIS A 114 -60.89 -10.83 -45.84
CA HIS A 114 -60.64 -12.22 -45.50
C HIS A 114 -60.76 -12.48 -43.99
N GLU A 115 -61.62 -13.43 -43.59
CA GLU A 115 -61.76 -13.90 -42.20
C GLU A 115 -60.42 -14.39 -41.61
N SER A 116 -59.52 -14.88 -42.47
CA SER A 116 -58.16 -15.30 -42.09
C SER A 116 -57.35 -14.20 -41.40
N LEU A 117 -57.65 -12.92 -41.64
CA LEU A 117 -57.02 -11.80 -40.90
C LEU A 117 -57.43 -11.80 -39.43
N ILE A 118 -58.70 -12.08 -39.13
CA ILE A 118 -59.21 -12.09 -37.75
C ILE A 118 -58.60 -13.26 -36.97
N GLU A 119 -58.47 -14.42 -37.63
CA GLU A 119 -57.95 -15.64 -37.00
C GLU A 119 -56.42 -15.70 -36.87
N ARG A 120 -55.67 -15.10 -37.81
CA ARG A 120 -54.23 -15.37 -37.95
C ARG A 120 -53.33 -14.15 -37.92
N TRP A 121 -53.89 -12.94 -37.84
CA TRP A 121 -53.09 -11.72 -37.68
C TRP A 121 -52.83 -11.42 -36.20
N PRO A 122 -51.60 -11.63 -35.67
CA PRO A 122 -51.34 -11.54 -34.24
C PRO A 122 -51.56 -10.13 -33.68
N THR A 123 -51.30 -9.10 -34.51
CA THR A 123 -51.50 -7.70 -34.14
C THR A 123 -52.98 -7.40 -33.89
N LEU A 124 -53.89 -7.86 -34.77
CA LEU A 124 -55.33 -7.68 -34.60
C LEU A 124 -55.86 -8.50 -33.42
N GLN A 125 -55.43 -9.76 -33.27
CA GLN A 125 -55.81 -10.56 -32.10
C GLN A 125 -55.45 -9.87 -30.79
N ARG A 126 -54.25 -9.29 -30.71
CA ARG A 126 -53.82 -8.52 -29.54
C ARG A 126 -54.71 -7.29 -29.32
N TRP A 127 -55.11 -6.58 -30.37
CA TRP A 127 -56.04 -5.45 -30.24
C TRP A 127 -57.41 -5.88 -29.73
N LEU A 128 -57.97 -6.96 -30.27
CA LEU A 128 -59.25 -7.53 -29.82
C LEU A 128 -59.18 -8.01 -28.37
N ASP A 129 -58.10 -8.68 -27.98
CA ASP A 129 -57.84 -9.11 -26.60
C ASP A 129 -57.76 -7.91 -25.64
N GLU A 130 -57.07 -6.84 -26.06
CA GLU A 130 -56.97 -5.59 -25.30
C GLU A 130 -58.34 -4.92 -25.16
N ASN A 131 -59.12 -4.86 -26.25
CA ASN A 131 -60.46 -4.25 -26.23
C ASN A 131 -61.43 -5.04 -25.34
N GLN A 132 -61.41 -6.38 -25.39
CA GLN A 132 -62.25 -7.21 -24.52
C GLN A 132 -61.87 -7.03 -23.03
N LYS A 133 -60.58 -6.93 -22.72
CA LYS A 133 -60.10 -6.62 -21.37
C LYS A 133 -60.55 -5.24 -20.92
N ASP A 134 -60.51 -4.25 -21.82
CA ASP A 134 -60.93 -2.88 -21.55
C ASP A 134 -62.45 -2.79 -21.35
N ALA A 135 -63.26 -3.52 -22.12
CA ALA A 135 -64.70 -3.63 -21.90
C ALA A 135 -65.04 -4.25 -20.54
N ALA A 136 -64.41 -5.38 -20.19
CA ALA A 136 -64.58 -6.02 -18.88
C ALA A 136 -64.11 -5.11 -17.73
N PHE A 137 -63.07 -4.29 -17.97
CA PHE A 137 -62.60 -3.30 -17.00
C PHE A 137 -63.60 -2.14 -16.85
N LEU A 138 -64.20 -1.66 -17.94
CA LEU A 138 -65.22 -0.62 -17.92
C LEU A 138 -66.46 -1.06 -17.15
N ASP A 139 -66.88 -2.32 -17.26
CA ASP A 139 -68.00 -2.83 -16.47
C ASP A 139 -67.68 -2.89 -14.98
N LYS A 140 -66.46 -3.32 -14.62
CA LYS A 140 -65.98 -3.25 -13.22
C LYS A 140 -65.93 -1.79 -12.74
N LEU A 141 -65.51 -0.87 -13.59
CA LEU A 141 -65.43 0.56 -13.29
C LEU A 141 -66.82 1.15 -13.02
N ARG A 142 -67.81 0.81 -13.84
CA ARG A 142 -69.22 1.23 -13.68
C ARG A 142 -69.82 0.74 -12.37
N VAL A 143 -69.53 -0.50 -11.98
CA VAL A 143 -69.99 -1.05 -10.70
C VAL A 143 -69.33 -0.33 -9.53
N ALA A 144 -68.00 -0.17 -9.57
CA ALA A 144 -67.25 0.49 -8.52
C ALA A 144 -67.61 1.98 -8.36
N ALA A 145 -67.79 2.70 -9.48
CA ALA A 145 -68.19 4.11 -9.45
C ALA A 145 -69.59 4.29 -8.86
N ARG A 146 -70.55 3.40 -9.18
CA ARG A 146 -71.88 3.40 -8.55
C ARG A 146 -71.80 3.17 -7.05
N GLN A 147 -70.97 2.23 -6.61
CA GLN A 147 -70.79 1.93 -5.19
C GLN A 147 -70.10 3.06 -4.43
N TRP A 148 -69.14 3.75 -5.05
CA TRP A 148 -68.45 4.90 -4.47
C TRP A 148 -69.36 6.13 -4.35
N GLU A 149 -70.22 6.38 -5.33
CA GLU A 149 -71.23 7.45 -5.21
C GLU A 149 -72.25 7.13 -4.12
N SER A 150 -72.74 5.88 -4.04
CA SER A 150 -73.71 5.49 -3.01
C SER A 150 -73.14 5.46 -1.59
N SER A 151 -71.82 5.32 -1.44
CA SER A 151 -71.13 5.43 -0.14
C SER A 151 -70.81 6.87 0.27
N GLY A 152 -71.25 7.89 -0.49
CA GLY A 152 -70.95 9.29 -0.20
C GLY A 152 -69.52 9.71 -0.59
N CYS A 153 -68.95 9.07 -1.61
CA CYS A 153 -67.60 9.31 -2.11
C CYS A 153 -66.48 8.97 -1.11
N ALA A 154 -66.68 7.96 -0.26
CA ALA A 154 -65.71 7.57 0.75
C ALA A 154 -64.40 6.98 0.15
N ASP A 155 -63.25 7.41 0.68
CA ASP A 155 -61.93 7.03 0.16
C ASP A 155 -61.66 5.52 0.25
N ASP A 156 -62.22 4.83 1.24
CA ASP A 156 -62.06 3.40 1.49
C ASP A 156 -62.57 2.51 0.34
N THR A 157 -63.62 2.95 -0.35
CA THR A 157 -64.20 2.27 -1.52
C THR A 157 -63.42 2.49 -2.82
N LEU A 158 -62.45 3.42 -2.83
CA LEU A 158 -61.59 3.65 -4.00
C LEU A 158 -60.61 2.49 -4.22
N TRP A 159 -60.42 2.10 -5.47
CA TRP A 159 -59.41 1.11 -5.85
C TRP A 159 -57.99 1.53 -5.46
N ARG A 160 -57.21 0.58 -4.94
CA ARG A 160 -55.83 0.77 -4.48
C ARG A 160 -54.88 -0.28 -5.07
N GLY A 161 -53.58 -0.05 -4.91
CA GLY A 161 -52.55 -1.02 -5.29
C GLY A 161 -52.52 -1.31 -6.79
N LYS A 162 -52.59 -2.59 -7.16
CA LYS A 162 -52.44 -3.06 -8.55
C LYS A 162 -53.60 -2.59 -9.45
N ILE A 163 -54.83 -2.59 -8.94
CA ILE A 163 -56.03 -2.19 -9.69
C ILE A 163 -55.97 -0.68 -10.04
N ALA A 164 -55.46 0.17 -9.15
CA ALA A 164 -55.26 1.59 -9.45
C ALA A 164 -54.21 1.83 -10.57
N GLN A 165 -53.22 0.96 -10.71
CA GLN A 165 -52.25 1.03 -11.82
C GLN A 165 -52.89 0.60 -13.14
N GLU A 166 -53.73 -0.44 -13.10
CA GLU A 166 -54.52 -0.87 -14.24
C GLU A 166 -55.49 0.22 -14.70
N ALA A 167 -56.17 0.87 -13.75
CA ALA A 167 -57.03 2.03 -13.98
C ALA A 167 -56.28 3.19 -14.68
N ARG A 168 -55.02 3.45 -14.30
CA ARG A 168 -54.19 4.45 -15.00
C ARG A 168 -53.97 4.07 -16.46
N ARG A 169 -53.57 2.82 -16.71
CA ARG A 169 -53.32 2.32 -18.07
C ARG A 169 -54.59 2.35 -18.92
N PHE A 170 -55.73 2.00 -18.32
CA PHE A 170 -57.04 2.08 -18.95
C PHE A 170 -57.36 3.53 -19.34
N ARG A 171 -57.17 4.50 -18.43
CA ARG A 171 -57.37 5.93 -18.74
C ARG A 171 -56.54 6.40 -19.93
N ASP A 172 -55.26 6.04 -19.93
CA ASP A 172 -54.31 6.46 -20.98
C ASP A 172 -54.68 5.86 -22.36
N ARG A 173 -55.33 4.68 -22.39
CA ARG A 173 -55.86 4.05 -23.61
C ARG A 173 -57.20 4.66 -24.05
N TYR A 174 -58.15 4.77 -23.13
CA TYR A 174 -59.54 5.14 -23.43
C TYR A 174 -59.69 6.63 -23.77
N TYR A 175 -58.76 7.51 -23.36
CA TYR A 175 -58.78 8.93 -23.69
C TYR A 175 -58.97 9.24 -25.18
N TYR A 176 -58.60 8.30 -26.06
CA TYR A 176 -58.73 8.42 -27.51
C TYR A 176 -59.93 7.68 -28.12
N GLN A 177 -60.61 6.80 -27.39
CA GLN A 177 -61.73 6.00 -27.92
C GLN A 177 -63.10 6.63 -27.65
N GLY A 178 -63.18 7.60 -26.73
CA GLY A 178 -64.42 8.32 -26.43
C GLY A 178 -64.38 9.00 -25.07
N GLN A 179 -65.39 9.83 -24.78
CA GLN A 179 -65.57 10.40 -23.45
C GLN A 179 -66.27 9.38 -22.55
N LEU A 180 -65.65 9.00 -21.43
CA LEU A 180 -66.35 8.24 -20.39
C LEU A 180 -67.51 9.09 -19.83
N PRO A 181 -68.58 8.48 -19.31
CA PRO A 181 -69.58 9.25 -18.57
C PRO A 181 -68.95 9.90 -17.32
N GLU A 182 -69.51 11.04 -16.90
CA GLU A 182 -68.92 11.92 -15.87
C GLU A 182 -68.66 11.18 -14.53
N ARG A 183 -69.55 10.26 -14.15
CA ARG A 183 -69.45 9.45 -12.94
C ARG A 183 -68.17 8.60 -12.93
N GLU A 184 -67.94 7.85 -13.98
CA GLU A 184 -66.76 6.99 -14.13
C GLU A 184 -65.48 7.81 -14.20
N GLN A 185 -65.53 8.98 -14.86
CA GLN A 185 -64.40 9.93 -14.87
C GLN A 185 -64.05 10.40 -13.46
N ARG A 186 -65.05 10.85 -12.69
CA ARG A 186 -64.85 11.33 -11.31
C ARG A 186 -64.25 10.25 -10.40
N TYR A 187 -64.77 9.02 -10.48
CA TYR A 187 -64.24 7.89 -9.72
C TYR A 187 -62.78 7.59 -10.12
N LEU A 188 -62.49 7.54 -11.42
CA LEU A 188 -61.16 7.26 -11.93
C LEU A 188 -60.15 8.32 -11.50
N ASP A 189 -60.53 9.59 -11.52
CA ASP A 189 -59.70 10.68 -11.04
C ASP A 189 -59.45 10.61 -9.53
N ALA A 190 -60.45 10.24 -8.73
CA ALA A 190 -60.28 10.01 -7.29
C ALA A 190 -59.27 8.88 -7.01
N VAL A 191 -59.41 7.73 -7.68
CA VAL A 191 -58.47 6.59 -7.61
C VAL A 191 -57.04 7.03 -7.97
N LEU A 192 -56.89 7.84 -9.02
CA LEU A 192 -55.58 8.26 -9.52
C LEU A 192 -54.93 9.34 -8.65
N ARG A 193 -55.73 10.23 -8.04
CA ARG A 193 -55.27 11.17 -7.02
C ARG A 193 -54.75 10.43 -5.80
N LEU A 194 -55.53 9.50 -5.25
CA LEU A 194 -55.17 8.72 -4.08
C LEU A 194 -53.88 7.91 -4.30
N SER A 195 -53.77 7.20 -5.43
CA SER A 195 -52.58 6.40 -5.77
C SER A 195 -51.33 7.27 -5.98
N SER A 196 -51.48 8.48 -6.55
CA SER A 196 -50.36 9.40 -6.72
C SER A 196 -49.82 9.94 -5.40
N GLN A 197 -50.70 10.24 -4.44
CA GLN A 197 -50.33 10.71 -3.10
C GLN A 197 -49.59 9.61 -2.32
N ALA A 198 -50.08 8.37 -2.36
CA ALA A 198 -49.41 7.24 -1.73
C ALA A 198 -47.99 7.02 -2.29
N LYS A 199 -47.81 7.17 -3.61
CA LYS A 199 -46.50 7.04 -4.26
C LYS A 199 -45.55 8.17 -3.88
N ARG A 200 -46.05 9.41 -3.77
CA ARG A 200 -45.26 10.57 -3.30
C ARG A 200 -44.81 10.37 -1.85
N ARG A 201 -45.72 10.00 -0.95
CA ARG A 201 -45.39 9.73 0.46
C ARG A 201 -44.34 8.62 0.61
N ARG A 202 -44.48 7.52 -0.14
CA ARG A 202 -43.48 6.44 -0.10
C ARG A 202 -42.11 6.91 -0.61
N ARG A 203 -42.08 7.70 -1.69
CA ARG A 203 -40.82 8.27 -2.20
C ARG A 203 -40.18 9.25 -1.22
N THR A 204 -40.96 10.11 -0.56
CA THR A 204 -40.42 11.05 0.43
C THR A 204 -39.92 10.34 1.68
N LEU A 205 -40.61 9.28 2.14
CA LEU A 205 -40.13 8.45 3.26
C LEU A 205 -38.82 7.75 2.90
N ILE A 206 -38.75 7.10 1.73
CA ILE A 206 -37.52 6.42 1.29
C ILE A 206 -36.38 7.42 1.12
N ALA A 207 -36.63 8.55 0.45
CA ALA A 207 -35.62 9.61 0.32
C ALA A 207 -35.17 10.13 1.69
N GLY A 208 -36.09 10.39 2.61
CA GLY A 208 -35.78 10.80 3.98
C GLY A 208 -34.93 9.78 4.74
N THR A 209 -35.25 8.49 4.64
CA THR A 209 -34.43 7.42 5.26
C THR A 209 -33.04 7.33 4.65
N MET A 210 -32.90 7.46 3.33
CA MET A 210 -31.59 7.45 2.66
C MET A 210 -30.76 8.67 3.04
N THR A 211 -31.35 9.87 3.06
CA THR A 211 -30.68 11.09 3.50
C THR A 211 -30.28 11.00 4.97
N GLY A 212 -31.16 10.49 5.84
CA GLY A 212 -30.85 10.27 7.26
C GLY A 212 -29.70 9.30 7.47
N LEU A 213 -29.68 8.17 6.74
CA LEU A 213 -28.59 7.20 6.79
C LEU A 213 -27.27 7.80 6.28
N ALA A 214 -27.31 8.55 5.17
CA ALA A 214 -26.13 9.22 4.63
C ALA A 214 -25.54 10.24 5.61
N LEU A 215 -26.39 11.02 6.29
CA LEU A 215 -25.96 11.95 7.34
C LEU A 215 -25.35 11.23 8.54
N LEU A 216 -25.93 10.10 8.96
CA LEU A 216 -25.40 9.29 10.05
C LEU A 216 -24.00 8.73 9.70
N VAL A 217 -23.84 8.19 8.48
CA VAL A 217 -22.54 7.72 7.98
C VAL A 217 -21.54 8.88 7.89
N ALA A 218 -21.93 10.04 7.39
CA ALA A 218 -21.07 11.22 7.32
C ALA A 218 -20.62 11.68 8.72
N MET A 219 -21.54 11.73 9.69
CA MET A 219 -21.23 12.05 11.09
C MET A 219 -20.27 11.03 11.71
N ALA A 220 -20.49 9.74 11.46
CA ALA A 220 -19.59 8.68 11.92
C ALA A 220 -18.19 8.83 11.30
N ALA A 221 -18.10 9.11 9.99
CA ALA A 221 -16.84 9.34 9.30
C ALA A 221 -16.09 10.57 9.85
N LEU A 222 -16.80 11.69 10.08
CA LEU A 222 -16.24 12.88 10.72
C LEU A 222 -15.74 12.58 12.14
N GLY A 223 -16.48 11.76 12.89
CA GLY A 223 -16.07 11.28 14.22
C GLY A 223 -14.77 10.47 14.16
N ILE A 224 -14.67 9.51 13.22
CA ILE A 224 -13.47 8.71 13.01
C ILE A 224 -12.27 9.60 12.63
N ILE A 225 -12.44 10.53 11.70
CA ILE A 225 -11.37 11.47 11.30
C ILE A 225 -10.87 12.28 12.49
N LYS A 226 -11.78 12.77 13.35
CA LYS A 226 -11.40 13.51 14.56
C LYS A 226 -10.60 12.64 15.55
N VAL A 227 -11.03 11.40 15.77
CA VAL A 227 -10.34 10.45 16.67
C VAL A 227 -8.95 10.10 16.15
N VAL A 228 -8.81 9.83 14.85
CA VAL A 228 -7.51 9.52 14.24
C VAL A 228 -6.55 10.72 14.37
N ARG A 229 -7.05 11.94 14.14
CA ARG A 229 -6.23 13.16 14.25
C ARG A 229 -5.79 13.45 15.69
N GLN A 230 -6.62 13.12 16.69
CA GLN A 230 -6.23 13.21 18.10
C GLN A 230 -5.20 12.15 18.48
N ASN A 231 -5.33 10.92 17.99
CA ASN A 231 -4.37 9.85 18.26
C ASN A 231 -2.96 10.16 17.72
N GLN A 232 -2.85 10.89 16.61
CA GLN A 232 -1.55 11.33 16.08
C GLN A 232 -0.80 12.27 17.04
N VAL A 233 -1.51 13.08 17.81
CA VAL A 233 -0.91 13.96 18.83
C VAL A 233 -0.35 13.14 20.00
N ILE A 234 -1.05 12.06 20.39
CA ILE A 234 -0.60 11.16 21.46
C ILE A 234 0.66 10.39 21.04
N THR A 235 0.74 9.94 19.79
CA THR A 235 1.92 9.21 19.29
C THR A 235 3.16 10.09 19.20
N ALA A 236 3.01 11.38 18.89
CA ALA A 236 4.13 12.32 18.84
C ALA A 236 4.79 12.52 20.22
N GLN A 237 4.00 12.50 21.30
CA GLN A 237 4.54 12.64 22.67
C GLN A 237 5.36 11.43 23.11
N LEU A 238 5.08 10.24 22.58
CA LEU A 238 5.84 9.03 22.90
C LEU A 238 7.24 9.04 22.27
N GLU A 239 7.42 9.68 21.12
CA GLU A 239 8.75 9.83 20.50
C GLU A 239 9.63 10.80 21.30
N GLU A 240 9.05 11.89 21.80
CA GLU A 240 9.77 12.85 22.65
C GLU A 240 10.23 12.19 23.96
N ILE A 241 9.37 11.41 24.61
CA ILE A 241 9.73 10.66 25.82
C ILE A 241 10.87 9.66 25.52
N ARG A 242 10.78 8.89 24.44
CA ARG A 242 11.84 7.94 24.06
C ARG A 242 13.17 8.62 23.77
N GLN A 243 13.16 9.81 23.15
CA GLN A 243 14.40 10.56 22.94
C GLN A 243 15.01 11.03 24.26
N THR A 244 14.18 11.49 25.21
CA THR A 244 14.69 11.90 26.53
C THR A 244 15.27 10.73 27.33
N GLU A 245 14.63 9.56 27.29
CA GLU A 245 15.15 8.34 27.91
C GLU A 245 16.49 7.94 27.30
N TYR A 246 16.59 7.93 25.96
CA TYR A 246 17.83 7.59 25.26
C TYR A 246 18.97 8.55 25.61
N ASN A 247 18.70 9.85 25.62
CA ASN A 247 19.70 10.86 25.97
C ASN A 247 20.17 10.72 27.42
N LEU A 248 19.25 10.39 28.34
CA LEU A 248 19.59 10.15 29.74
C LEU A 248 20.45 8.89 29.91
N GLU A 249 20.10 7.80 29.23
CA GLU A 249 20.91 6.57 29.25
C GLU A 249 22.32 6.81 28.71
N GLN A 250 22.46 7.55 27.62
CA GLN A 250 23.77 7.93 27.09
C GLN A 250 24.55 8.82 28.07
N ALA A 251 23.90 9.78 28.72
CA ALA A 251 24.54 10.63 29.71
C ALA A 251 25.09 9.82 30.89
N LEU A 252 24.31 8.85 31.40
CA LEU A 252 24.74 7.96 32.48
C LEU A 252 25.88 7.02 32.04
N ALA A 253 25.83 6.50 30.81
CA ALA A 253 26.90 5.67 30.26
C ALA A 253 28.21 6.45 30.12
N ASN A 254 28.15 7.70 29.63
CA ASN A 254 29.30 8.58 29.53
C ASN A 254 29.87 8.94 30.91
N GLU A 255 29.00 9.20 31.90
CA GLU A 255 29.45 9.48 33.26
C GLU A 255 30.16 8.27 33.88
N ARG A 256 29.62 7.05 33.69
CA ARG A 256 30.27 5.81 34.14
C ARG A 256 31.62 5.60 33.46
N ALA A 257 31.68 5.75 32.14
CA ALA A 257 32.93 5.64 31.38
C ALA A 257 33.97 6.68 31.85
N ALA A 258 33.54 7.92 32.14
CA ALA A 258 34.41 8.96 32.67
C ALA A 258 34.92 8.63 34.07
N ARG A 259 34.06 8.11 34.97
CA ARG A 259 34.46 7.66 36.31
C ARG A 259 35.48 6.51 36.23
N GLU A 260 35.22 5.51 35.40
CA GLU A 260 36.16 4.40 35.22
C GLU A 260 37.49 4.85 34.60
N ALA A 261 37.46 5.77 33.63
CA ALA A 261 38.67 6.35 33.05
C ALA A 261 39.47 7.15 34.09
N ALA A 262 38.79 7.92 34.95
CA ALA A 262 39.41 8.64 36.05
C ALA A 262 40.02 7.69 37.09
N GLU A 263 39.35 6.59 37.43
CA GLU A 263 39.89 5.57 38.32
C GLU A 263 41.11 4.86 37.72
N ARG A 264 41.05 4.50 36.43
CA ARG A 264 42.20 3.93 35.71
C ARG A 264 43.39 4.89 35.71
N ALA A 265 43.16 6.18 35.44
CA ALA A 265 44.19 7.20 35.48
C ALA A 265 44.79 7.40 36.89
N ARG A 266 43.98 7.29 37.94
CA ARG A 266 44.47 7.31 39.33
C ARG A 266 45.36 6.11 39.63
N ARG A 267 44.92 4.90 39.26
CA ARG A 267 45.70 3.66 39.45
C ARG A 267 47.03 3.73 38.70
N THR A 268 47.04 4.16 37.44
CA THR A 268 48.29 4.30 36.69
C THR A 268 49.22 5.35 37.30
N THR A 269 48.68 6.45 37.82
CA THR A 269 49.48 7.47 38.52
C THR A 269 50.06 6.93 39.84
N GLU A 270 49.28 6.17 40.60
CA GLU A 270 49.74 5.50 41.83
C GLU A 270 50.80 4.44 41.53
N ASP A 271 50.62 3.62 40.49
CA ASP A 271 51.60 2.62 40.08
C ASP A 271 52.90 3.27 39.60
N GLN A 272 52.82 4.38 38.85
CA GLN A 272 53.99 5.17 38.47
C GLN A 272 54.71 5.76 39.69
N ARG A 273 53.98 6.26 40.69
CA ARG A 273 54.56 6.75 41.94
C ARG A 273 55.26 5.63 42.71
N ARG A 274 54.62 4.46 42.85
CA ARG A 274 55.22 3.28 43.51
C ARG A 274 56.50 2.85 42.80
N LEU A 275 56.49 2.81 41.48
CA LEU A 275 57.68 2.45 40.69
C LEU A 275 58.80 3.48 40.87
N ALA A 276 58.47 4.77 40.89
CA ALA A 276 59.44 5.83 41.18
C ALA A 276 60.03 5.73 42.59
N GLU A 277 59.21 5.42 43.61
CA GLU A 277 59.68 5.19 44.99
C GLU A 277 60.63 3.98 45.09
N VAL A 278 60.32 2.88 44.40
CA VAL A 278 61.20 1.70 44.35
C VAL A 278 62.53 2.04 43.69
N LEU A 279 62.51 2.70 42.53
CA LEU A 279 63.73 3.12 41.84
C LEU A 279 64.56 4.10 42.68
N GLN A 280 63.91 5.00 43.44
CA GLN A 280 64.61 5.89 44.37
C GLN A 280 65.31 5.11 45.49
N LYS A 281 64.62 4.13 46.10
CA LYS A 281 65.23 3.27 47.12
C LYS A 281 66.40 2.46 46.57
N GLU A 282 66.26 1.85 45.40
CA GLU A 282 67.36 1.12 44.75
C GLU A 282 68.55 2.04 44.44
N ALA A 283 68.29 3.28 44.02
CA ALA A 283 69.33 4.28 43.79
C ALA A 283 70.03 4.70 45.10
N GLU A 284 69.30 4.86 46.19
CA GLU A 284 69.86 5.14 47.52
C GLU A 284 70.72 3.97 48.03
N GLU A 285 70.24 2.74 47.91
CA GLU A 285 71.00 1.54 48.26
C GLU A 285 72.26 1.39 47.38
N ALA A 286 72.17 1.71 46.09
CA ALA A 286 73.32 1.73 45.19
C ALA A 286 74.33 2.82 45.57
N ARG A 287 73.87 4.02 45.96
CA ARG A 287 74.73 5.09 46.48
C ARG A 287 75.44 4.66 47.76
N TYR A 288 74.72 4.09 48.72
CA TYR A 288 75.30 3.58 49.96
C TYR A 288 76.34 2.48 49.70
N ARG A 289 76.06 1.54 48.78
CA ARG A 289 77.03 0.53 48.34
C ARG A 289 78.26 1.14 47.67
N ALA A 290 78.08 2.18 46.85
CA ALA A 290 79.18 2.87 46.20
C ALA A 290 80.05 3.65 47.21
N GLU A 291 79.44 4.32 48.19
CA GLU A 291 80.14 5.06 49.26
C GLU A 291 80.95 4.12 50.15
N SER A 292 80.35 3.03 50.62
CA SER A 292 81.06 2.03 51.42
C SER A 292 82.20 1.35 50.65
N ALA A 293 82.01 1.04 49.36
CA ALA A 293 83.08 0.53 48.51
C ALA A 293 84.20 1.57 48.28
N ALA A 294 83.85 2.85 48.10
CA ALA A 294 84.82 3.93 47.96
C ALA A 294 85.62 4.15 49.25
N GLU A 295 84.99 4.02 50.42
CA GLU A 295 85.66 4.09 51.71
C GLU A 295 86.63 2.92 51.92
N GLN A 296 86.21 1.70 51.58
CA GLN A 296 87.08 0.53 51.57
C GLN A 296 88.27 0.71 50.61
N ALA A 297 88.04 1.23 49.40
CA ALA A 297 89.09 1.53 48.44
C ALA A 297 90.05 2.62 48.95
N ARG A 298 89.55 3.67 49.62
CA ARG A 298 90.38 4.70 50.26
C ARG A 298 91.25 4.12 51.37
N LYS A 299 90.70 3.21 52.19
CA LYS A 299 91.45 2.50 53.24
C LYS A 299 92.55 1.63 52.62
N ALA A 300 92.19 0.78 51.65
CA ALA A 300 93.16 -0.05 50.92
C ALA A 300 94.25 0.78 50.23
N ALA A 301 93.91 1.95 49.67
CA ALA A 301 94.89 2.87 49.08
C ALA A 301 95.83 3.49 50.12
N ARG A 302 95.34 3.79 51.33
CA ARG A 302 96.20 4.24 52.45
C ARG A 302 97.14 3.12 52.89
N ASP A 303 96.63 1.90 53.05
CA ASP A 303 97.42 0.73 53.43
C ASP A 303 98.49 0.42 52.37
N ALA A 304 98.13 0.51 51.08
CA ALA A 304 99.07 0.35 49.98
C ALA A 304 100.14 1.46 49.92
N ARG A 305 99.78 2.72 50.25
CA ARG A 305 100.78 3.80 50.38
C ARG A 305 101.73 3.54 51.53
N ALA A 306 101.22 3.17 52.71
CA ALA A 306 102.04 2.82 53.87
C ALA A 306 103.00 1.66 53.55
N ALA A 307 102.52 0.62 52.86
CA ALA A 307 103.36 -0.50 52.40
C ALA A 307 104.44 -0.05 51.41
N ARG A 308 104.12 0.85 50.46
CA ARG A 308 105.10 1.41 49.53
C ARG A 308 106.15 2.27 50.24
N ASP A 309 105.76 3.06 51.23
CA ASP A 309 106.69 3.89 52.00
C ASP A 309 107.61 3.02 52.86
N MET A 310 107.10 1.94 53.45
CA MET A 310 107.90 0.93 54.14
C MET A 310 108.88 0.22 53.19
N ALA A 311 108.42 -0.15 51.99
CA ALA A 311 109.29 -0.76 50.97
C ALA A 311 110.41 0.21 50.55
N ARG A 312 110.11 1.49 50.31
CA ARG A 312 111.12 2.52 50.01
C ARG A 312 112.10 2.75 51.15
N ALA A 313 111.63 2.73 52.39
CA ALA A 313 112.52 2.83 53.56
C ALA A 313 113.46 1.61 53.66
N SER A 314 112.95 0.42 53.35
CA SER A 314 113.76 -0.81 53.30
C SER A 314 114.79 -0.78 52.17
N GLU A 315 114.43 -0.29 50.98
CA GLU A 315 115.34 -0.10 49.85
C GLU A 315 116.40 0.96 50.13
N SER A 316 116.02 2.08 50.77
CA SER A 316 116.96 3.11 51.23
C SER A 316 117.94 2.55 52.25
N GLY A 317 117.44 1.79 53.23
CA GLY A 317 118.28 1.12 54.21
C GLY A 317 119.23 0.10 53.58
N ALA A 318 118.78 -0.63 52.56
CA ALA A 318 119.63 -1.55 51.80
C ALA A 318 120.72 -0.81 51.00
N ARG A 319 120.38 0.29 50.33
CA ARG A 319 121.37 1.13 49.62
C ARG A 319 122.40 1.74 50.55
N ASP A 320 122.00 2.21 51.73
CA ASP A 320 122.92 2.74 52.73
C ASP A 320 123.83 1.63 53.29
N ALA A 321 123.33 0.40 53.44
CA ALA A 321 124.13 -0.76 53.84
C ALA A 321 125.15 -1.14 52.76
N GLU A 322 124.76 -1.15 51.48
CA GLU A 322 125.68 -1.36 50.35
C GLU A 322 126.75 -0.25 50.24
N ALA A 323 126.38 1.01 50.48
CA ALA A 323 127.32 2.13 50.50
C ALA A 323 128.32 2.00 51.66
N ARG A 324 127.90 1.53 52.83
CA ARG A 324 128.80 1.24 53.96
C ARG A 324 129.73 0.07 53.66
N ALA A 325 129.19 -1.02 53.10
CA ALA A 325 129.99 -2.19 52.72
C ALA A 325 131.06 -1.85 51.68
N SER A 326 130.72 -1.07 50.66
CA SER A 326 131.68 -0.62 49.62
C SER A 326 132.71 0.39 50.16
N ALA A 327 132.34 1.22 51.13
CA ALA A 327 133.28 2.11 51.83
C ALA A 327 134.26 1.33 52.72
N GLU A 328 133.79 0.30 53.41
CA GLU A 328 134.66 -0.60 54.18
C GLU A 328 135.60 -1.40 53.27
N GLU A 329 135.11 -1.87 52.11
CA GLU A 329 135.95 -2.56 51.13
C GLU A 329 137.06 -1.65 50.57
N ARG A 330 136.75 -0.36 50.31
CA ARG A 330 137.77 0.63 49.92
C ARG A 330 138.81 0.85 51.01
N ARG A 331 138.39 1.00 52.26
CA ARG A 331 139.31 1.15 53.41
C ARG A 331 140.19 -0.08 53.60
N ALA A 332 139.65 -1.28 53.38
CA ALA A 332 140.41 -2.52 53.44
C ALA A 332 141.46 -2.62 52.31
N LYS A 333 141.13 -2.18 51.09
CA LYS A 333 142.09 -2.13 49.97
C LYS A 333 143.20 -1.11 50.20
N GLU A 334 142.87 0.07 50.70
CA GLU A 334 143.87 1.11 51.04
C GLU A 334 144.80 0.66 52.16
N ALA A 335 144.28 -0.03 53.18
CA ALA A 335 145.09 -0.61 54.26
C ALA A 335 146.04 -1.71 53.75
N ALA A 336 145.57 -2.57 52.84
CA ALA A 336 146.40 -3.61 52.23
C ALA A 336 147.51 -3.04 51.34
N GLU A 337 147.25 -1.95 50.59
CA GLU A 337 148.29 -1.26 49.81
C GLU A 337 149.33 -0.58 50.71
N HIS A 338 148.90 0.01 51.83
CA HIS A 338 149.82 0.61 52.80
C HIS A 338 150.74 -0.44 53.44
N GLU A 339 150.21 -1.63 53.77
CA GLU A 339 151.01 -2.74 54.28
C GLU A 339 152.03 -3.23 53.24
N ARG A 340 151.64 -3.34 51.96
CA ARG A 340 152.54 -3.76 50.88
C ARG A 340 153.71 -2.79 50.70
N ARG A 341 153.45 -1.48 50.69
CA ARG A 341 154.49 -0.45 50.58
C ARG A 341 155.45 -0.45 51.78
N SER A 342 154.95 -0.77 52.98
CA SER A 342 155.79 -0.87 54.19
C SER A 342 156.72 -2.09 54.17
N ARG A 343 156.28 -3.23 53.62
CA ARG A 343 157.13 -4.42 53.42
C ARG A 343 158.21 -4.20 52.36
N GLU A 344 157.85 -3.59 51.22
CA GLU A 344 158.80 -3.26 50.15
C GLU A 344 159.91 -2.28 50.62
N ALA A 345 159.57 -1.34 51.52
CA ALA A 345 160.54 -0.42 52.13
C ALA A 345 161.48 -1.10 53.16
N LEU A 346 161.03 -2.16 53.84
CA LEU A 346 161.83 -2.91 54.81
C LEU A 346 162.89 -3.80 54.11
N GLU A 347 162.55 -4.39 52.96
CA GLU A 347 163.48 -5.22 52.17
C GLU A 347 164.63 -4.40 51.56
N GLN A 348 164.39 -3.15 51.16
CA GLN A 348 165.44 -2.26 50.64
C GLN A 348 166.47 -1.83 51.70
N LEU A 349 166.10 -1.81 52.99
CA LEU A 349 167.01 -1.49 54.09
C LEU A 349 167.93 -2.67 54.46
N ILE A 350 167.46 -3.91 54.31
CA ILE A 350 168.23 -5.12 54.62
C ILE A 350 169.30 -5.42 53.56
N GLN A 351 169.03 -5.13 52.27
CA GLN A 351 170.03 -5.30 51.20
C GLN A 351 171.20 -4.30 51.30
N ARG A 352 170.98 -3.12 51.90
CA ARG A 352 172.01 -2.08 52.04
C ARG A 352 173.00 -2.35 53.18
N SER A 353 172.64 -3.18 54.16
CA SER A 353 173.48 -3.49 55.33
C SER A 353 174.38 -4.72 55.18
N VAL A 354 174.23 -5.54 54.13
CA VAL A 354 175.00 -6.80 53.97
C VAL A 354 176.25 -6.66 53.09
N GLY A 355 176.50 -5.48 52.48
CA GLY A 355 177.67 -5.25 51.62
C GLY A 355 178.92 -4.67 52.30
N ASN A 356 178.84 -4.16 53.53
CA ASN A 356 179.87 -3.25 54.08
C ASN A 356 180.68 -3.82 55.28
N ILE A 357 180.71 -5.14 55.47
CA ILE A 357 181.56 -5.79 56.47
C ILE A 357 182.33 -6.94 55.80
N ARG A 358 183.24 -6.60 54.88
CA ARG A 358 184.32 -7.50 54.43
C ARG A 358 185.53 -6.72 53.90
N GLU A 359 185.92 -5.68 54.61
CA GLU A 359 187.30 -5.15 54.64
C GLU A 359 187.79 -5.22 56.09
N ASP A 360 188.25 -6.40 56.49
CA ASP A 360 189.33 -6.60 57.47
C ASP A 360 189.50 -8.12 57.67
N LEU A 361 190.37 -8.72 56.86
CA LEU A 361 191.33 -9.77 57.22
C LEU A 361 191.95 -10.35 55.94
N ARG A 362 193.08 -9.73 55.59
CA ARG A 362 194.14 -10.11 54.64
C ARG A 362 193.94 -9.86 53.16
#